data_AF-A0A7L4BCR8-F1
#
_entry.id   AF-A0A7L4BCR8-F1
#
_cell.length_a   1.000
_cell.length_b   1.000
_cell.length_c   1.000
_cell.angle_alpha   90.00
_cell.angle_beta   90.00
_cell.angle_gamma   90.00
#
_symmetry.space_group_name_H-M   'P 1'
#
loop_
_entity.id
_entity.type
_entity.pdbx_description
1 polymer ?
#
loop_
_entity_poly.entity_id
_entity_poly.type
_entity_poly.pdbx_seq_one_letter_code
_entity_poly.pdbx_strand_id
1 'polypeptide(L)'
;APSPSPTASSSFLALALCDFPSGAGAAAVLRMGEQLRILSEDGEWWLVASKASGKECHIPSSCVAKVRHRWLYEGVSRQKAEELLLQPGNRSGSFLIRESQTRRGCYSLSVRRSERASWDSVTHYRIHRLENGWLYISPRLTFPSLHD
;
A
#
# COMPACT_ATOMS: atom_id res chain seq x y z
N ALA A 1 -34.57 -18.85 -12.62
CA ALA A 1 -33.26 -18.70 -11.98
C ALA A 1 -32.99 -17.22 -11.78
N PRO A 2 -32.67 -16.74 -10.56
CA PRO A 2 -32.08 -15.42 -10.41
C PRO A 2 -30.56 -15.54 -10.54
N SER A 3 -30.00 -14.64 -11.33
CA SER A 3 -28.58 -14.42 -11.60
C SER A 3 -27.77 -14.31 -10.30
N PRO A 4 -26.52 -14.79 -10.25
CA PRO A 4 -25.67 -14.52 -9.10
C PRO A 4 -25.40 -13.01 -9.03
N SER A 5 -25.90 -12.38 -7.97
CA SER A 5 -25.49 -11.06 -7.52
C SER A 5 -23.95 -10.98 -7.45
N PRO A 6 -23.32 -9.87 -7.85
CA PRO A 6 -21.88 -9.72 -7.69
C PRO A 6 -21.55 -9.87 -6.21
N THR A 7 -20.88 -10.98 -5.91
CA THR A 7 -20.37 -11.39 -4.62
C THR A 7 -19.72 -10.22 -3.90
N ALA A 8 -20.11 -10.05 -2.62
CA ALA A 8 -19.56 -9.14 -1.62
C ALA A 8 -18.26 -8.47 -2.06
N SER A 9 -18.32 -7.16 -2.35
CA SER A 9 -17.13 -6.38 -2.62
C SER A 9 -16.23 -6.46 -1.38
N SER A 10 -15.19 -7.28 -1.46
CA SER A 10 -14.00 -7.10 -0.65
C SER A 10 -13.56 -5.66 -0.94
N SER A 11 -13.97 -4.71 -0.10
CA SER A 11 -13.72 -3.29 -0.32
C SER A 11 -12.25 -3.00 -0.01
N PHE A 12 -11.36 -3.41 -0.91
CA PHE A 12 -9.99 -2.94 -0.88
C PHE A 12 -9.99 -1.47 -1.34
N LEU A 13 -9.19 -0.66 -0.65
CA LEU A 13 -8.89 0.70 -1.11
C LEU A 13 -7.74 0.61 -2.11
N ALA A 14 -7.73 1.44 -3.15
CA ALA A 14 -6.55 1.60 -3.99
C ALA A 14 -5.92 2.99 -3.75
N LEU A 15 -4.59 3.06 -3.82
CA LEU A 15 -3.84 4.31 -3.68
C LEU A 15 -2.90 4.50 -4.86
N ALA A 16 -2.80 5.73 -5.34
CA ALA A 16 -1.76 6.14 -6.26
C ALA A 16 -0.41 6.13 -5.53
N LEU A 17 0.55 5.42 -6.09
CA LEU A 17 1.90 5.39 -5.58
C LEU A 17 2.71 6.55 -6.17
N CYS A 18 2.51 6.93 -7.42
CA CYS A 18 3.26 8.00 -8.06
C CYS A 18 2.34 9.13 -8.51
N ASP A 19 2.89 10.34 -8.67
CA ASP A 19 2.20 11.38 -9.43
C ASP A 19 2.12 10.92 -10.89
N PHE A 20 0.95 11.02 -11.52
CA PHE A 20 0.77 10.57 -12.90
C PHE A 20 0.04 11.62 -13.75
N PRO A 21 0.54 11.93 -14.96
CA PRO A 21 1.83 11.51 -15.52
C PRO A 21 3.01 12.13 -14.74
N SER A 22 4.10 11.38 -14.54
CA SER A 22 5.26 11.84 -13.74
C SER A 22 6.20 12.82 -14.48
N GLY A 23 5.69 13.56 -15.47
CA GLY A 23 6.49 14.42 -16.34
C GLY A 23 6.59 15.88 -15.86
N ALA A 24 7.79 16.45 -15.88
CA ALA A 24 8.01 17.86 -15.60
C ALA A 24 7.35 18.72 -16.71
N GLY A 25 6.23 19.37 -16.37
CA GLY A 25 5.52 20.30 -17.26
C GLY A 25 4.04 20.00 -17.49
N ALA A 26 3.56 18.80 -17.14
CA ALA A 26 2.14 18.47 -17.17
C ALA A 26 1.54 18.52 -15.76
N ALA A 27 0.32 19.06 -15.63
CA ALA A 27 -0.43 18.95 -14.39
C ALA A 27 -0.76 17.48 -14.11
N ALA A 28 -0.26 16.94 -12.99
CA ALA A 28 -0.54 15.57 -12.60
C ALA A 28 -2.05 15.37 -12.44
N VAL A 29 -2.56 14.33 -13.11
CA VAL A 29 -3.96 13.89 -13.04
C VAL A 29 -4.21 13.16 -11.72
N LEU A 30 -3.21 12.43 -11.23
CA LEU A 30 -3.22 11.74 -9.95
C LEU A 30 -2.02 12.19 -9.14
N ARG A 31 -2.22 12.33 -7.83
CA ARG A 31 -1.13 12.58 -6.88
C ARG A 31 -0.79 11.35 -6.06
N MET A 32 0.47 11.20 -5.70
CA MET A 32 0.92 10.19 -4.76
C MET A 32 0.13 10.26 -3.44
N GLY A 33 -0.34 9.10 -2.97
CA GLY A 33 -1.19 8.96 -1.80
C GLY A 33 -2.68 9.19 -2.06
N GLU A 34 -3.07 9.56 -3.28
CA GLU A 34 -4.48 9.79 -3.64
C GLU A 34 -5.26 8.48 -3.70
N GLN A 35 -6.52 8.51 -3.24
CA GLN A 35 -7.40 7.36 -3.28
C GLN A 35 -7.96 7.12 -4.68
N LEU A 36 -7.88 5.87 -5.11
CA LEU A 36 -8.30 5.43 -6.43
C LEU A 36 -9.46 4.41 -6.33
N ARG A 37 -10.21 4.31 -7.42
CA ARG A 37 -11.10 3.20 -7.73
C ARG A 37 -10.53 2.48 -8.95
N ILE A 38 -10.25 1.19 -8.82
CA ILE A 38 -9.80 0.36 -9.95
C ILE A 38 -11.01 0.01 -10.81
N LEU A 39 -10.93 0.29 -12.11
CA LEU A 39 -11.98 0.00 -13.10
C LEU A 39 -11.64 -1.23 -13.95
N SER A 40 -10.37 -1.38 -14.34
CA SER A 40 -9.83 -2.57 -14.99
C SER A 40 -8.39 -2.81 -14.49
N GLU A 41 -8.07 -4.08 -14.27
CA GLU A 41 -6.75 -4.56 -13.84
C GLU A 41 -6.09 -5.46 -14.91
N ASP A 42 -6.44 -5.24 -16.18
CA ASP A 42 -6.03 -6.09 -17.29
C ASP A 42 -4.59 -5.75 -17.73
N GLY A 43 -3.65 -6.63 -17.35
CA GLY A 43 -2.24 -6.52 -17.72
C GLY A 43 -1.46 -5.49 -16.91
N GLU A 44 -0.45 -4.88 -17.55
CA GLU A 44 0.48 -3.94 -16.89
C GLU A 44 -0.08 -2.51 -16.75
N TRP A 45 -1.15 -2.18 -17.47
CA TRP A 45 -1.75 -0.84 -17.50
C TRP A 45 -3.18 -0.91 -17.01
N TRP A 46 -3.42 -0.37 -15.82
CA TRP A 46 -4.72 -0.41 -15.18
C TRP A 46 -5.49 0.87 -15.46
N LEU A 47 -6.80 0.72 -15.68
CA LEU A 47 -7.71 1.84 -15.74
C LEU A 47 -8.18 2.15 -14.31
N VAL A 48 -7.91 3.37 -13.85
CA VAL A 48 -8.28 3.83 -12.51
C VAL A 48 -9.04 5.14 -12.58
N ALA A 49 -9.88 5.39 -11.58
CA ALA A 49 -10.53 6.68 -11.36
C ALA A 49 -10.07 7.29 -10.03
N SER A 50 -9.70 8.57 -10.05
CA SER A 50 -9.52 9.35 -8.82
C SER A 50 -10.83 9.40 -8.04
N LYS A 51 -10.80 9.11 -6.74
CA LYS A 51 -11.98 9.33 -5.87
C LYS A 51 -12.23 10.81 -5.58
N ALA A 52 -11.20 11.65 -5.65
CA ALA A 52 -11.31 13.07 -5.33
C ALA A 52 -11.87 13.87 -6.51
N SER A 53 -11.36 13.62 -7.72
CA SER A 53 -11.74 14.35 -8.93
C SER A 53 -12.73 13.60 -9.84
N GLY A 54 -12.90 12.29 -9.64
CA GLY A 54 -13.69 11.43 -10.53
C GLY A 54 -13.01 11.15 -11.88
N LYS A 55 -11.83 11.73 -12.15
CA LYS A 55 -11.15 11.61 -13.43
C LYS A 55 -10.55 10.23 -13.62
N GLU A 56 -10.75 9.65 -14.79
CA GLU A 56 -10.24 8.34 -15.19
C GLU A 56 -8.92 8.48 -15.95
N CYS A 57 -7.99 7.55 -15.71
CA CYS A 57 -6.73 7.47 -16.44
C CYS A 57 -6.17 6.04 -16.45
N HIS A 58 -5.42 5.73 -17.51
CA HIS A 58 -4.61 4.51 -17.57
C HIS A 58 -3.25 4.77 -16.97
N ILE A 59 -2.87 3.98 -15.96
CA ILE A 59 -1.58 4.08 -15.28
C ILE A 59 -0.92 2.70 -15.17
N PRO A 60 0.42 2.63 -15.05
CA PRO A 60 1.09 1.37 -14.78
C PRO A 60 0.59 0.76 -13.47
N SER A 61 0.39 -0.56 -13.44
CA SER A 61 0.00 -1.33 -12.25
C SER A 61 0.96 -1.08 -11.07
N SER A 62 2.24 -0.87 -11.36
CA SER A 62 3.29 -0.53 -10.40
C SER A 62 3.11 0.82 -9.71
N CYS A 63 2.27 1.70 -10.26
CA CYS A 63 1.87 2.96 -9.65
C CYS A 63 0.59 2.83 -8.80
N VAL A 64 0.07 1.62 -8.56
CA VAL A 64 -1.12 1.38 -7.74
C VAL A 64 -0.77 0.46 -6.57
N ALA A 65 -1.21 0.83 -5.37
CA ALA A 65 -1.25 -0.07 -4.24
C ALA A 65 -2.68 -0.45 -3.89
N LYS A 66 -2.92 -1.73 -3.64
CA LYS A 66 -4.16 -2.20 -3.00
C LYS A 66 -3.95 -2.20 -1.50
N VAL A 67 -4.93 -1.69 -0.76
CA VAL A 67 -4.87 -1.52 0.70
C VAL A 67 -6.03 -2.27 1.34
N ARG A 68 -5.68 -3.22 2.19
CA ARG A 68 -6.60 -4.02 3.02
C ARG A 68 -6.44 -3.63 4.48
N HIS A 69 -7.53 -3.67 5.24
CA HIS A 69 -7.56 -3.33 6.67
C HIS A 69 -6.99 -1.93 7.01
N ARG A 70 -6.83 -1.05 6.01
CA ARG A 70 -6.18 0.28 6.08
C ARG A 70 -4.67 0.28 6.33
N TRP A 71 -4.06 -0.85 6.68
CA TRP A 71 -2.63 -0.94 7.02
C TRP A 71 -1.86 -2.01 6.23
N LEU A 72 -2.54 -2.92 5.51
CA LEU A 72 -1.90 -3.95 4.68
C LEU A 72 -1.88 -3.49 3.23
N TYR A 73 -0.67 -3.27 2.69
CA TYR A 73 -0.43 -2.73 1.37
C TYR A 73 0.16 -3.82 0.46
N GLU A 74 -0.49 -4.04 -0.67
CA GLU A 74 -0.04 -4.92 -1.76
C GLU A 74 0.53 -4.05 -2.89
N GLY A 75 1.60 -4.52 -3.55
CA GLY A 75 2.26 -3.79 -4.64
C GLY A 75 3.23 -2.69 -4.19
N VAL A 76 3.44 -2.50 -2.89
CA VAL A 76 4.33 -1.46 -2.35
C VAL A 76 5.75 -1.99 -2.12
N SER A 77 6.72 -1.36 -2.80
CA SER A 77 8.15 -1.64 -2.59
C SER A 77 8.66 -1.00 -1.30
N ARG A 78 9.88 -1.37 -0.88
CA ARG A 78 10.55 -0.74 0.28
C ARG A 78 10.67 0.77 0.09
N GLN A 79 11.20 1.21 -1.04
CA GLN A 79 11.37 2.63 -1.36
C GLN A 79 10.02 3.35 -1.38
N LYS A 80 8.99 2.72 -1.95
CA LYS A 80 7.68 3.35 -2.06
C LYS A 80 6.96 3.49 -0.72
N ALA A 81 7.20 2.55 0.20
CA ALA A 81 6.75 2.69 1.58
C ALA A 81 7.41 3.90 2.27
N GLU A 82 8.70 4.15 2.01
CA GLU A 82 9.40 5.31 2.58
C GLU A 82 8.80 6.61 2.06
N GLU A 83 8.66 6.75 0.74
CA GLU A 83 8.06 7.93 0.12
C GLU A 83 6.63 8.19 0.61
N LEU A 84 5.80 7.14 0.79
CA LEU A 84 4.44 7.26 1.32
C LEU A 84 4.44 7.72 2.78
N LEU A 85 5.25 7.09 3.63
CA LEU A 85 5.27 7.39 5.06
C LEU A 85 5.86 8.78 5.33
N LEU A 86 6.81 9.24 4.52
CA LEU A 86 7.43 10.56 4.64
C LEU A 86 6.58 11.70 4.05
N GLN A 87 5.44 11.40 3.41
CA GLN A 87 4.51 12.45 2.96
C GLN A 87 4.12 13.40 4.11
N PRO A 88 3.90 14.70 3.81
CA PRO A 88 3.33 15.63 4.77
C PRO A 88 2.00 15.12 5.33
N GLY A 89 1.76 15.32 6.63
CA GLY A 89 0.54 14.87 7.32
C GLY A 89 0.68 13.54 8.06
N ASN A 90 1.61 12.69 7.67
CA ASN A 90 1.99 11.53 8.47
C ASN A 90 2.80 11.96 9.70
N ARG A 91 2.61 11.27 10.82
CA ARG A 91 3.26 11.58 12.11
C ARG A 91 4.27 10.48 12.47
N SER A 92 5.13 10.74 13.46
CA SER A 92 5.94 9.68 14.05
C SER A 92 5.03 8.54 14.54
N GLY A 93 5.37 7.30 14.22
CA GLY A 93 4.54 6.12 14.48
C GLY A 93 3.57 5.76 13.36
N SER A 94 3.38 6.60 12.34
CA SER A 94 2.68 6.17 11.11
C SER A 94 3.37 4.93 10.53
N PHE A 95 2.59 3.93 10.13
CA PHE A 95 3.12 2.66 9.66
C PHE A 95 2.29 2.07 8.53
N LEU A 96 2.89 1.11 7.83
CA LEU A 96 2.20 0.19 6.94
C LEU A 96 2.88 -1.18 6.98
N ILE A 97 2.11 -2.24 6.71
CA ILE A 97 2.64 -3.57 6.44
C ILE A 97 2.56 -3.77 4.93
N ARG A 98 3.69 -4.06 4.29
CA ARG A 98 3.74 -4.38 2.86
C ARG A 98 3.92 -5.88 2.66
N GLU A 99 3.13 -6.45 1.75
CA GLU A 99 3.36 -7.81 1.25
C GLU A 99 4.55 -7.82 0.27
N SER A 100 5.35 -8.87 0.33
CA SER A 100 6.48 -9.06 -0.56
C SER A 100 6.02 -9.30 -2.00
N GLN A 101 6.45 -8.43 -2.91
CA GLN A 101 6.13 -8.50 -4.34
C GLN A 101 6.58 -9.81 -5.00
N THR A 102 7.61 -10.47 -4.46
CA THR A 102 8.17 -11.73 -5.01
C THR A 102 7.75 -12.98 -4.27
N ARG A 103 7.14 -12.86 -3.09
CA ARG A 103 6.82 -14.00 -2.21
C ARG A 103 5.56 -13.74 -1.41
N ARG A 104 4.44 -14.28 -1.89
CA ARG A 104 3.17 -14.20 -1.18
C ARG A 104 3.27 -14.76 0.23
N GLY A 105 2.61 -14.12 1.19
CA GLY A 105 2.67 -14.49 2.60
C GLY A 105 3.95 -14.08 3.34
N CYS A 106 4.89 -13.39 2.69
CA CYS A 106 6.01 -12.72 3.35
C CYS A 106 5.70 -11.23 3.53
N TYR A 107 5.87 -10.71 4.74
CA TYR A 107 5.50 -9.33 5.06
C TYR A 107 6.67 -8.54 5.62
N SER A 108 6.57 -7.22 5.53
CA SER A 108 7.46 -6.30 6.22
C SER A 108 6.67 -5.13 6.78
N LEU A 109 6.96 -4.76 8.03
CA LEU A 109 6.42 -3.57 8.68
C LEU A 109 7.37 -2.40 8.41
N SER A 110 6.84 -1.29 7.92
CA SER A 110 7.56 -0.03 7.71
C SER A 110 6.96 1.03 8.64
N VAL A 111 7.78 1.69 9.44
CA VAL A 111 7.34 2.66 10.47
C VAL A 111 8.12 3.96 10.33
N ARG A 112 7.42 5.08 10.23
CA ARG A 112 8.03 6.42 10.31
C ARG A 112 8.50 6.70 11.72
N ARG A 113 9.74 7.12 11.85
CA ARG A 113 10.32 7.65 13.07
C ARG A 113 10.69 9.10 12.83
N SER A 114 10.19 9.97 13.70
CA SER A 114 10.68 11.34 13.83
C SER A 114 11.38 11.43 15.17
N GLU A 115 12.69 11.68 15.16
CA GLU A 115 13.44 11.99 16.37
C GLU A 115 13.54 13.50 16.51
N ARG A 116 13.36 14.02 17.73
CA ARG A 116 13.28 15.47 18.03
C ARG A 116 14.52 16.28 17.60
N ALA A 117 15.60 15.62 17.17
CA ALA A 117 16.85 16.22 16.73
C ALA A 117 17.40 15.66 15.40
N SER A 118 16.67 14.78 14.69
CA SER A 118 17.15 14.10 13.48
C SER A 118 16.21 14.29 12.30
N TRP A 119 16.70 13.93 11.11
CA TRP A 119 15.89 13.79 9.91
C TRP A 119 14.76 12.77 10.12
N ASP A 120 13.63 12.96 9.45
CA ASP A 120 12.59 11.93 9.41
C ASP A 120 13.15 10.68 8.70
N SER A 121 12.90 9.52 9.29
CA SER A 121 13.37 8.24 8.75
C SER A 121 12.29 7.17 8.83
N VAL A 122 12.48 6.09 8.09
CA VAL A 122 11.57 4.94 8.10
C VAL A 122 12.36 3.68 8.46
N THR A 123 11.95 3.02 9.53
CA THR A 123 12.52 1.73 9.95
C THR A 123 11.70 0.59 9.37
N HIS A 124 12.39 -0.45 8.88
CA HIS A 124 11.78 -1.63 8.28
C HIS A 124 12.05 -2.87 9.13
N TYR A 125 11.00 -3.58 9.49
CA TYR A 125 11.07 -4.85 10.20
C TYR A 125 10.57 -5.98 9.31
N ARG A 126 11.33 -7.07 9.24
CA ARG A 126 10.86 -8.28 8.59
C ARG A 126 9.90 -9.01 9.52
N ILE A 127 8.75 -9.41 9.00
CA ILE A 127 7.82 -10.28 9.71
C ILE A 127 8.13 -11.71 9.27
N HIS A 128 8.60 -12.51 10.23
CA HIS A 128 8.93 -13.91 10.04
C HIS A 128 7.72 -14.79 10.32
N ARG A 129 7.70 -15.98 9.73
CA ARG A 129 6.66 -16.99 9.94
C ARG A 129 7.29 -18.27 10.49
N LEU A 130 6.69 -18.80 11.53
CA LEU A 130 7.04 -20.09 12.14
C LEU A 130 6.34 -21.24 11.40
N GLU A 131 6.80 -22.47 11.64
CA GLU A 131 6.23 -23.68 11.03
C GLU A 131 4.76 -23.90 11.42
N ASN A 132 4.39 -23.53 12.65
CA ASN A 132 2.99 -23.55 13.13
C ASN A 132 2.12 -22.44 12.52
N GLY A 133 2.67 -21.63 11.61
CA GLY A 133 1.97 -20.57 10.90
C GLY A 133 1.98 -19.20 11.59
N TRP A 134 2.41 -19.11 12.85
CA TRP A 134 2.46 -17.87 13.62
C TRP A 134 3.52 -16.91 13.09
N LEU A 135 3.34 -15.63 13.38
CA LEU A 135 4.15 -14.52 12.91
C LEU A 135 4.94 -13.89 14.05
N TYR A 136 6.12 -13.34 13.74
CA TYR A 136 6.90 -12.57 14.70
C TYR A 136 7.84 -11.57 14.03
N ILE A 137 8.16 -10.51 14.77
CA ILE A 137 9.30 -9.62 14.49
C ILE A 137 10.44 -9.94 15.47
N SER A 138 10.10 -10.15 16.74
CA SER A 138 11.03 -10.59 17.78
C SER A 138 10.64 -12.01 18.22
N PRO A 139 11.57 -12.99 18.26
CA PRO A 139 11.25 -14.38 18.63
C PRO A 139 10.61 -14.55 20.01
N ARG A 140 10.72 -13.55 20.89
CA ARG A 140 10.13 -13.55 22.23
C ARG A 140 8.63 -13.28 22.24
N LEU A 141 8.07 -12.78 21.13
CA LEU A 141 6.67 -12.39 21.03
C LEU A 141 6.13 -12.79 19.66
N THR A 142 5.21 -13.75 19.67
CA THR A 142 4.66 -14.40 18.49
C THR A 142 3.14 -14.20 18.46
N PHE A 143 2.57 -14.15 17.26
CA PHE A 143 1.16 -13.83 17.02
C PHE A 143 0.54 -14.80 16.02
N PRO A 144 -0.73 -15.20 16.18
CA PRO A 144 -1.37 -16.11 15.24
C PRO A 144 -1.70 -15.46 13.89
N SER A 145 -1.85 -14.13 13.84
CA SER A 145 -2.12 -13.39 12.60
C SER A 145 -1.46 -12.00 12.59
N LEU A 146 -1.58 -11.26 11.48
CA LEU A 146 -1.10 -9.86 11.39
C LEU A 146 -1.97 -8.87 12.17
N HIS A 147 -3.17 -9.27 12.58
CA HIS A 147 -4.11 -8.40 13.29
C HIS A 147 -3.92 -8.43 14.82
N ASP A 148 -3.28 -9.48 15.33
CA ASP A 148 -2.99 -9.69 16.75
C ASP A 148 -1.65 -9.04 17.14
#